data_AF-A0A2M7P711-F1
#
_entry.id   AF-A0A2M7P711-F1
#
_cell.length_a   1.000
_cell.length_b   1.000
_cell.length_c   1.000
_cell.angle_alpha   90.00
_cell.angle_beta   90.00
_cell.angle_gamma   90.00
#
_symmetry.space_group_name_H-M   'P 1'
#
loop_
_entity.id
_entity.type
_entity.pdbx_description
1 polymer ?
#
loop_
_entity_poly.entity_id
_entity_poly.type
_entity_poly.pdbx_seq_one_letter_code
_entity_poly.pdbx_strand_id
1 'polypeptide(L)'
;MEKPVPEIETGSGPAPLIIPRSEHPVSRRDIDLEALKVLYRLRDAGQVAYLVGGGVRDLFLGKIPKDFDISTDARPGELRKLFKNSRIIGRRFR
;
A
#
# COMPACT_ATOMS: atom_id res chain seq x y z
N MET A 1 -0.61 19.09 -6.62
CA MET A 1 -0.33 19.40 -5.21
C MET A 1 -0.14 18.06 -4.53
N GLU A 2 1.12 17.66 -4.29
CA GLU A 2 1.41 16.49 -3.45
C GLU A 2 0.78 16.74 -2.09
N LYS A 3 -0.12 15.85 -1.66
CA LYS A 3 -0.56 15.88 -0.27
C LYS A 3 0.68 15.61 0.60
N PRO A 4 0.84 16.32 1.72
CA PRO A 4 1.90 16.01 2.66
C PRO A 4 1.81 14.53 3.04
N VAL A 5 2.96 13.86 3.14
CA VAL A 5 3.05 12.54 3.75
C VAL A 5 2.37 12.66 5.12
N PRO A 6 1.39 11.81 5.45
CA PRO A 6 0.69 11.93 6.73
C PRO A 6 1.73 11.90 7.84
N GLU A 7 1.71 12.93 8.69
CA GLU A 7 2.44 12.93 9.94
C GLU A 7 1.94 11.72 10.72
N ILE A 8 2.75 10.67 10.78
CA ILE A 8 2.43 9.48 11.55
C ILE A 8 2.50 9.94 13.00
N GLU A 9 1.36 10.08 13.67
CA GLU A 9 1.31 10.35 15.11
C GLU A 9 2.17 9.31 15.82
N THR A 10 3.32 9.76 16.32
CA THR A 10 4.29 8.91 16.99
C THR A 10 3.69 8.47 18.31
N GLY A 11 3.11 7.28 18.34
CA GLY A 11 2.98 6.54 19.58
C GLY A 11 4.37 6.44 20.24
N SER A 12 4.40 6.30 21.57
CA SER A 12 5.58 6.26 22.47
C SER A 12 6.71 5.25 22.12
N GLY A 13 6.64 4.58 20.96
CA GLY A 13 7.68 3.69 20.46
C GLY A 13 8.82 4.43 19.73
N PRO A 14 9.91 3.72 19.40
CA PRO A 14 10.97 4.26 18.58
C PRO A 14 10.43 4.70 17.22
N ALA A 15 10.98 5.79 16.69
CA ALA A 15 10.66 6.26 15.35
C ALA A 15 10.87 5.12 14.32
N PRO A 16 9.99 5.00 13.32
CA PRO A 16 10.12 3.94 12.33
C PRO A 16 11.43 4.11 11.54
N LEU A 17 12.17 3.02 11.37
CA LEU A 17 13.32 2.99 10.47
C LEU A 17 12.82 3.11 9.03
N ILE A 18 13.22 4.18 8.34
CA ILE A 18 12.93 4.37 6.91
C ILE A 18 14.16 3.93 6.12
N ILE A 19 14.02 2.86 5.35
CA ILE A 19 15.07 2.38 4.44
C ILE A 19 14.85 3.04 3.06
N PRO A 20 15.78 3.86 2.55
CA PRO A 20 15.65 4.49 1.23
C PRO A 20 15.56 3.48 0.09
N ARG A 21 15.04 3.92 -1.07
CA ARG A 21 14.89 3.07 -2.26
C ARG A 21 16.18 2.38 -2.69
N SER A 22 17.32 3.06 -2.58
CA SER A 22 18.65 2.51 -2.92
C SER A 22 19.14 1.43 -1.97
N GLU A 23 18.57 1.34 -0.77
CA GLU A 23 19.07 0.52 0.34
C GLU A 23 18.18 -0.71 0.62
N HIS A 24 17.17 -0.97 -0.22
CA HIS A 24 16.36 -2.18 -0.11
C HIS A 24 16.21 -2.91 -1.46
N PRO A 25 16.08 -4.25 -1.46
CA PRO A 25 16.02 -5.05 -2.69
C PRO A 25 14.66 -5.00 -3.39
N VAL A 26 13.61 -4.52 -2.70
CA VAL A 26 12.25 -4.45 -3.24
C VAL A 26 12.20 -3.58 -4.49
N SER A 27 11.75 -4.16 -5.61
CA SER A 27 11.68 -3.50 -6.91
C SER A 27 10.27 -3.59 -7.50
N ARG A 28 9.87 -2.54 -8.23
CA ARG A 28 8.57 -2.48 -8.92
C ARG A 28 8.41 -3.55 -10.00
N ARG A 29 9.51 -4.04 -10.55
CA ARG A 29 9.50 -5.11 -11.57
C ARG A 29 9.00 -6.45 -11.02
N ASP A 30 9.10 -6.64 -9.71
CA ASP A 30 8.77 -7.89 -9.01
C ASP A 30 7.37 -7.80 -8.36
N ILE A 31 6.62 -6.73 -8.65
CA ILE A 31 5.25 -6.50 -8.16
C ILE A 31 4.27 -6.67 -9.32
N ASP A 32 3.15 -7.35 -9.06
CA ASP A 32 2.10 -7.54 -10.05
C ASP A 32 1.57 -6.21 -10.61
N LEU A 33 1.37 -6.18 -11.93
CA LEU A 33 0.88 -5.00 -12.64
C LEU A 33 -0.47 -4.51 -12.10
N GLU A 34 -1.35 -5.43 -11.71
CA GLU A 34 -2.66 -5.07 -11.14
C GLU A 34 -2.51 -4.40 -9.76
N ALA A 35 -1.59 -4.88 -8.91
CA ALA A 35 -1.29 -4.24 -7.64
C ALA A 35 -0.70 -2.83 -7.84
N LEU A 36 0.22 -2.67 -8.80
CA LEU A 36 0.77 -1.36 -9.16
C LEU A 36 -0.33 -0.41 -9.67
N LYS A 37 -1.26 -0.89 -10.51
CA LYS A 37 -2.40 -0.09 -10.99
C LYS A 37 -3.27 0.41 -9.84
N VAL A 38 -3.55 -0.44 -8.84
CA VAL A 38 -4.32 -0.05 -7.66
C VAL A 38 -3.58 1.03 -6.85
N LEU A 39 -2.28 0.84 -6.59
CA LEU A 39 -1.45 1.83 -5.89
C LEU A 39 -1.42 3.18 -6.61
N TYR A 40 -1.18 3.18 -7.92
CA TYR A 40 -1.16 4.42 -8.70
C TYR A 40 -2.53 5.09 -8.72
N ARG A 41 -3.62 4.34 -8.87
CA ARG A 41 -4.97 4.91 -8.84
C ARG A 41 -5.30 5.57 -7.50
N LEU A 42 -4.89 4.97 -6.39
CA LEU A 42 -5.06 5.55 -5.06
C LEU A 42 -4.22 6.81 -4.90
N ARG A 43 -2.94 6.75 -5.27
CA ARG A 43 -2.02 7.90 -5.24
C ARG A 43 -2.54 9.07 -6.07
N ASP A 44 -2.98 8.80 -7.30
CA ASP A 44 -3.47 9.83 -8.23
C ASP A 44 -4.80 10.45 -7.75
N ALA A 45 -5.56 9.73 -6.93
CA ALA A 45 -6.71 10.25 -6.19
C ALA A 45 -6.33 11.03 -4.92
N GLY A 46 -5.03 11.21 -4.67
CA GLY A 46 -4.49 11.85 -3.48
C GLY A 46 -4.71 11.02 -2.21
N GLN A 47 -4.75 9.69 -2.30
CA GLN A 47 -4.81 8.81 -1.14
C GLN A 47 -3.42 8.22 -0.91
N VAL A 48 -3.09 7.99 0.35
CA VAL A 48 -1.90 7.26 0.75
C VAL A 48 -2.15 5.78 0.56
N ALA A 49 -1.23 5.08 -0.08
CA ALA A 49 -1.35 3.64 -0.31
C ALA A 49 0.01 2.96 -0.24
N TYR A 50 0.08 1.85 0.49
CA TYR A 50 1.29 1.07 0.69
C TYR A 50 1.05 -0.40 0.40
N LEU A 51 2.04 -1.06 -0.19
CA LEU A 51 2.14 -2.52 -0.10
C LEU A 51 2.47 -2.91 1.33
N VAL A 52 1.84 -3.95 1.83
CA VAL A 52 2.01 -4.44 3.19
C VAL A 52 2.08 -5.97 3.23
N GLY A 53 2.28 -6.52 4.42
CA GLY A 53 2.07 -7.94 4.67
C GLY A 53 3.14 -8.85 4.09
N GLY A 54 2.72 -10.08 3.76
CA GLY A 54 3.59 -11.18 3.35
C GLY A 54 4.36 -10.89 2.07
N GLY A 55 3.71 -10.24 1.09
CA GLY A 55 4.35 -9.92 -0.19
C GLY A 55 5.57 -9.00 -0.04
N VAL A 56 5.51 -8.01 0.85
CA VAL A 56 6.68 -7.13 1.11
C VAL A 56 7.82 -7.92 1.72
N ARG A 57 7.54 -8.77 2.71
CA ARG A 57 8.55 -9.66 3.32
C ARG A 57 9.17 -10.57 2.26
N ASP A 58 8.35 -11.18 1.42
CA ASP A 58 8.81 -12.15 0.43
C ASP A 58 9.69 -11.46 -0.62
N LEU A 59 9.32 -10.27 -1.11
CA LEU A 59 10.17 -9.45 -1.98
C LEU A 59 11.49 -9.06 -1.31
N PHE A 60 11.45 -8.70 -0.03
CA PHE A 60 12.65 -8.34 0.72
C PHE A 60 13.63 -9.52 0.85
N LEU A 61 13.10 -10.74 0.95
CA LEU A 61 13.87 -11.98 0.99
C LEU A 61 14.21 -12.54 -0.40
N GLY A 62 13.92 -11.83 -1.48
CA GLY A 62 14.15 -12.28 -2.86
C GLY A 62 13.27 -13.47 -3.28
N LYS A 63 12.12 -13.67 -2.61
CA LYS A 63 11.12 -14.69 -2.94
C LYS A 63 10.01 -14.08 -3.79
N ILE A 64 9.28 -14.96 -4.48
CA ILE A 64 8.11 -14.59 -5.29
C ILE A 64 6.88 -14.51 -4.36
N PRO A 65 6.22 -13.35 -4.22
CA PRO A 65 4.97 -13.23 -3.48
C PRO A 65 3.85 -14.08 -4.07
N LYS A 66 2.93 -14.55 -3.22
CA LYS A 66 1.72 -15.27 -3.67
C LYS A 66 0.56 -14.33 -3.96
N ASP A 67 0.51 -13.24 -3.21
CA ASP A 67 -0.53 -12.22 -3.21
C ASP A 67 0.07 -10.88 -2.77
N PHE A 68 -0.64 -9.80 -3.12
CA PHE A 68 -0.27 -8.43 -2.75
C PHE A 68 -1.41 -7.78 -1.98
N ASP A 69 -1.11 -7.38 -0.75
CA ASP A 69 -2.02 -6.60 0.09
C ASP A 69 -1.69 -5.11 0.00
N ILE A 70 -2.73 -4.28 -0.07
CA ILE A 70 -2.61 -2.82 -0.09
C ILE A 70 -3.35 -2.25 1.12
N SER A 71 -2.66 -1.43 1.89
CA SER A 71 -3.26 -0.60 2.94
C SER A 71 -3.34 0.86 2.49
N THR A 72 -4.40 1.55 2.88
CA THR A 72 -4.67 2.94 2.46
C THR A 72 -5.46 3.71 3.51
N ASP A 73 -5.29 5.03 3.53
CA ASP A 73 -6.09 5.96 4.32
C ASP A 73 -7.47 6.25 3.70
N ALA A 74 -7.70 5.82 2.46
CA ALA A 74 -8.98 5.97 1.77
C ALA A 74 -10.10 5.26 2.54
N ARG A 75 -11.15 6.00 2.87
CA ARG A 75 -12.34 5.45 3.53
C ARG A 75 -13.09 4.52 2.58
N PRO A 76 -13.89 3.57 3.09
CA PRO A 76 -14.66 2.66 2.23
C PRO A 76 -15.54 3.35 1.19
N GLY A 77 -16.06 4.54 1.50
CA GLY A 77 -16.84 5.35 0.55
C GLY A 77 -16.01 5.90 -0.62
N GLU A 78 -14.77 6.29 -0.36
CA GLU A 78 -13.83 6.77 -1.39
C GLU A 78 -13.36 5.62 -2.27
N LEU A 79 -13.05 4.47 -1.67
CA LEU A 79 -12.72 3.25 -2.43
C LEU A 79 -13.83 2.85 -3.40
N ARG A 80 -15.10 2.88 -2.97
CA ARG A 80 -16.24 2.58 -3.86
C ARG A 80 -16.35 3.55 -5.04
N LYS A 81 -16.02 4.82 -4.84
CA LYS A 81 -16.03 5.84 -5.91
C LYS A 81 -14.90 5.62 -6.91
N LEU A 82 -13.70 5.27 -6.43
CA LEU A 82 -12.51 5.05 -7.25
C LEU A 82 -12.55 3.72 -8.02
N PHE A 83 -13.07 2.67 -7.38
CA PHE A 83 -13.11 1.32 -7.91
C PHE A 83 -14.56 0.88 -8.13
N LYS A 84 -15.26 1.53 -9.07
CA LYS A 84 -16.70 1.31 -9.33
C LYS A 84 -17.06 -0.14 -9.69
N ASN A 85 -16.13 -0.86 -10.30
CA ASN A 85 -16.30 -2.27 -10.70
C ASN A 85 -15.66 -3.24 -9.70
N SER A 86 -15.48 -2.83 -8.43
CA SER A 86 -14.97 -3.72 -7.38
C SER A 86 -16.12 -4.39 -6.62
N ARG A 87 -15.81 -5.57 -6.06
CA ARG A 87 -16.71 -6.30 -5.17
C ARG A 87 -16.06 -6.38 -3.80
N ILE A 88 -16.84 -6.08 -2.75
CA ILE A 88 -16.38 -6.29 -1.38
C ILE A 88 -16.51 -7.79 -1.10
N ILE A 89 -15.40 -8.40 -0.68
CA ILE A 89 -15.32 -9.79 -0.26
C ILE A 89 -14.91 -9.82 1.22
N GLY A 90 -15.48 -10.74 2.00
CA GLY A 90 -15.18 -10.90 3.42
C GLY A 90 -16.08 -10.08 4.35
N ARG A 91 -15.77 -10.13 5.66
CA ARG A 91 -16.55 -9.47 6.71
C ARG A 91 -16.04 -8.04 6.92
N ARG A 92 -16.96 -7.08 7.01
CA ARG A 92 -16.65 -5.69 7.39
C ARG A 92 -16.58 -5.58 8.91
N PHE A 93 -15.46 -5.10 9.42
CA PHE A 93 -15.37 -4.64 10.80
C PHE A 93 -16.11 -3.31 10.93
N ARG A 94 -17.00 -3.21 11.92
CA ARG A 94 -17.73 -1.99 12.28
C ARG A 94 -17.11 -1.42 13.54
#